data_AF-A0A9J5XWG1-F1
#
_entry.id   AF-A0A9J5XWG1-F1
#
_cell.length_a   1.000
_cell.length_b   1.000
_cell.length_c   1.000
_cell.angle_alpha   90.00
_cell.angle_beta   90.00
_cell.angle_gamma   90.00
#
_symmetry.space_group_name_H-M   'P 1'
#
loop_
_entity.id
_entity.type
_entity.pdbx_description
1 polymer ?
#
loop_
_entity_poly.entity_id
_entity_poly.type
_entity_poly.pdbx_seq_one_letter_code
_entity_poly.pdbx_strand_id
1 'polypeptide(L)'
;MKFKLISWNVRGLNDREKIKVVHSLLSEWRADIVCLQETKIEGDISEMVKQIWGGRYISEKKNCNRRTKEMRKFFDFIEDIELVGMQLADVAYT
;
A
#
# COMPACT_ATOMS: atom_id res chain seq x y z
N MET A 1 -18.42 2.18 -12.78
CA MET A 1 -17.90 2.49 -11.44
C MET A 1 -16.47 2.97 -11.59
N LYS A 2 -16.09 4.09 -10.95
CA LYS A 2 -14.71 4.59 -10.96
C LYS A 2 -14.04 4.11 -9.68
N PHE A 3 -13.11 3.18 -9.79
CA PHE A 3 -12.33 2.69 -8.65
C PHE A 3 -11.16 3.63 -8.38
N LYS A 4 -10.89 3.90 -7.11
CA LYS A 4 -9.71 4.63 -6.65
C LYS A 4 -8.66 3.65 -6.17
N LEU A 5 -7.61 3.52 -6.96
CA LEU A 5 -6.42 2.77 -6.60
C LEU A 5 -5.34 3.73 -6.08
N ILE A 6 -4.74 3.38 -4.94
CA ILE A 6 -3.53 4.02 -4.42
C ILE A 6 -2.37 3.04 -4.54
N SER A 7 -1.30 3.45 -5.19
CA SER A 7 -0.01 2.76 -5.14
C SER A 7 0.99 3.66 -4.43
N TRP A 8 1.54 3.18 -3.31
CA TRP A 8 2.36 3.99 -2.43
C TRP A 8 3.58 3.22 -1.92
N ASN A 9 4.76 3.75 -2.23
CA ASN A 9 6.00 3.30 -1.62
C ASN A 9 6.18 3.97 -0.26
N VAL A 10 6.02 3.19 0.80
CA VAL A 10 6.05 3.67 2.19
C VAL A 10 7.44 3.62 2.82
N ARG A 11 8.42 2.96 2.16
CA ARG A 11 9.82 2.84 2.61
C ARG A 11 9.99 2.44 4.08
N GLY A 12 9.17 1.53 4.57
CA GLY A 12 9.17 1.07 5.96
C GLY A 12 7.87 1.41 6.69
N LEU A 13 7.26 0.40 7.31
CA LEU A 13 6.04 0.46 8.10
C LEU A 13 6.20 -0.17 9.50
N ASN A 14 7.44 -0.31 9.97
CA ASN A 14 7.70 -0.91 11.28
C ASN A 14 7.41 0.05 12.47
N ASP A 15 7.06 1.31 12.17
CA ASP A 15 6.68 2.31 13.16
C ASP A 15 5.15 2.42 13.28
N ARG A 16 4.65 2.26 14.52
CA ARG A 16 3.21 2.35 14.85
C ARG A 16 2.62 3.73 14.57
N GLU A 17 3.37 4.81 14.73
CA GLU A 17 2.88 6.16 14.42
C GLU A 17 2.74 6.33 12.91
N LYS A 18 3.69 5.81 12.14
CA LYS A 18 3.62 5.81 10.67
C LYS A 18 2.44 4.99 10.15
N ILE A 19 2.16 3.84 10.79
CA ILE A 19 0.96 3.02 10.50
C ILE A 19 -0.33 3.84 10.68
N LYS A 20 -0.45 4.61 11.77
CA LYS A 20 -1.63 5.46 12.02
C LYS A 20 -1.78 6.57 10.96
N VAL A 21 -0.68 7.21 10.58
CA VAL A 21 -0.68 8.24 9.52
C VAL A 21 -1.15 7.62 8.20
N VAL A 22 -0.62 6.46 7.84
CA VAL A 22 -1.02 5.71 6.64
C VAL A 22 -2.52 5.37 6.71
N HIS A 23 -3.02 4.84 7.83
CA HIS A 23 -4.45 4.55 8.01
C HIS A 23 -5.33 5.81 7.81
N SER A 24 -4.93 6.93 8.40
CA SER A 24 -5.68 8.20 8.31
C SER A 24 -5.75 8.69 6.86
N LEU A 25 -4.62 8.69 6.15
CA LEU A 25 -4.54 9.12 4.76
C LEU A 25 -5.35 8.23 3.84
N LEU A 26 -5.25 6.91 4.01
CA LEU A 26 -6.01 5.93 3.25
C LEU A 26 -7.53 6.07 3.47
N SER A 27 -7.96 6.41 4.69
CA SER A 27 -9.35 6.68 5.03
C SER A 27 -9.86 7.98 4.39
N GLU A 28 -9.03 9.04 4.41
CA GLU A 28 -9.35 10.33 3.80
C GLU A 28 -9.48 10.22 2.27
N TRP A 29 -8.56 9.51 1.63
CA TRP A 29 -8.54 9.38 0.17
C TRP A 29 -9.67 8.48 -0.37
N ARG A 30 -10.33 7.72 0.53
CA ARG A 30 -11.42 6.78 0.22
C ARG A 30 -11.02 5.83 -0.91
N ALA A 31 -9.86 5.20 -0.78
CA ALA A 31 -9.44 4.22 -1.78
C ALA A 31 -10.32 2.97 -1.76
N ASP A 32 -10.47 2.39 -2.95
CA ASP A 32 -11.05 1.08 -3.16
C ASP A 32 -9.96 0.00 -3.11
N ILE A 33 -8.79 0.30 -3.69
CA ILE A 33 -7.65 -0.62 -3.77
C ILE A 33 -6.39 0.10 -3.30
N VAL A 34 -5.57 -0.56 -2.48
CA VAL A 34 -4.30 -0.01 -1.95
C VAL A 34 -3.16 -0.98 -2.21
N CYS A 35 -2.04 -0.48 -2.72
CA CYS A 35 -0.79 -1.20 -2.90
C CYS A 35 0.31 -0.50 -2.14
N LEU A 36 0.83 -1.13 -1.09
CA LEU A 36 1.96 -0.61 -0.30
C LEU A 36 3.26 -1.32 -0.71
N GLN A 37 4.30 -0.56 -0.98
CA GLN A 37 5.61 -1.06 -1.45
C GLN A 37 6.73 -0.71 -0.48
N GLU A 38 7.79 -1.52 -0.49
CA GLU A 38 8.94 -1.43 0.44
C GLU A 38 8.52 -1.27 1.90
N THR A 39 7.52 -2.04 2.33
CA THR A 39 6.99 -1.96 3.69
C THR A 39 8.02 -2.35 4.75
N LYS A 40 9.03 -3.16 4.38
CA LYS A 40 10.12 -3.63 5.28
C LYS A 40 9.59 -4.19 6.62
N ILE A 41 8.43 -4.84 6.58
CA ILE A 41 7.80 -5.44 7.76
C ILE A 41 8.41 -6.82 7.95
N GLU A 42 8.78 -7.11 9.19
CA GLU A 42 9.17 -8.44 9.63
C GLU A 42 8.10 -8.95 10.60
N GLY A 43 7.56 -10.16 10.34
CA GLY A 43 6.51 -10.76 11.18
C GLY A 43 5.15 -10.89 10.50
N ASP A 44 4.08 -10.93 11.29
CA ASP A 44 2.70 -11.11 10.82
C ASP A 44 2.12 -9.79 10.28
N ILE A 45 1.88 -9.75 8.97
CA ILE A 45 1.30 -8.60 8.28
C ILE A 45 -0.18 -8.41 8.63
N SER A 46 -0.85 -9.46 9.10
CA SER A 46 -2.30 -9.49 9.31
C SER A 46 -2.76 -8.49 10.36
N GLU A 47 -2.01 -8.38 11.46
CA GLU A 47 -2.29 -7.42 12.53
C GLU A 47 -2.07 -5.98 12.08
N MET A 48 -1.01 -5.74 11.31
CA MET A 48 -0.73 -4.42 10.77
C MET A 48 -1.78 -4.00 9.73
N VAL A 49 -2.20 -4.89 8.84
CA VAL A 49 -3.25 -4.59 7.86
C VAL A 49 -4.60 -4.36 8.54
N LYS A 50 -4.91 -5.06 9.64
CA LYS A 50 -6.08 -4.73 10.47
C LYS A 50 -6.00 -3.30 11.00
N GLN A 51 -4.82 -2.86 11.44
CA GLN A 51 -4.60 -1.48 11.89
C GLN A 51 -4.65 -0.45 10.75
N ILE A 52 -4.26 -0.81 9.52
CA ILE A 52 -4.21 0.11 8.36
C ILE A 52 -5.55 0.20 7.63
N TRP A 53 -6.31 -0.90 7.57
CA TRP A 53 -7.44 -1.02 6.63
C TRP A 53 -8.69 -1.65 7.25
N GLY A 54 -8.69 -1.91 8.56
CA GLY A 54 -9.90 -2.33 9.28
C GLY A 54 -10.37 -3.76 8.98
N GLY A 55 -9.49 -4.64 8.50
CA GLY A 55 -9.79 -6.07 8.36
C GLY A 55 -10.38 -6.54 7.02
N ARG A 56 -10.15 -5.81 5.92
CA ARG A 56 -10.48 -6.33 4.57
C ARG A 56 -9.50 -7.41 4.11
N TYR A 57 -9.83 -8.09 3.00
CA TYR A 57 -9.04 -9.18 2.43
C TYR A 57 -7.56 -8.82 2.22
N ILE A 58 -6.68 -9.76 2.57
CA ILE A 58 -5.22 -9.61 2.51
C ILE A 58 -4.69 -10.62 1.50
N SER A 59 -3.80 -10.15 0.62
CA SER A 59 -2.95 -11.02 -0.19
C SER A 59 -1.50 -10.55 -0.08
N GLU A 60 -0.60 -11.45 0.30
CA GLU A 60 0.82 -11.15 0.42
C GLU A 60 1.63 -12.01 -0.56
N LYS A 61 2.60 -11.39 -1.23
CA LYS A 61 3.59 -12.09 -2.06
C LYS A 61 4.99 -11.78 -1.55
N LYS A 62 5.58 -12.71 -0.80
CA LYS A 62 6.95 -12.61 -0.25
C LYS A 62 8.01 -12.99 -1.29
N ASN A 63 9.27 -12.61 -1.04
CA ASN A 63 10.45 -13.02 -1.80
C ASN A 63 10.40 -12.67 -3.30
N CYS A 64 9.79 -11.52 -3.63
CA CYS A 64 9.74 -11.01 -4.99
C CYS A 64 11.11 -10.45 -5.41
N ASN A 65 11.97 -11.30 -5.99
CA ASN A 65 13.27 -10.88 -6.49
C ASN A 65 13.21 -10.27 -7.91
N ARG A 66 12.08 -10.46 -8.61
CA ARG A 66 11.84 -10.01 -10.00
C ARG A 66 10.35 -9.71 -10.21
N ARG A 67 10.01 -8.77 -11.10
CA ARG A 67 8.61 -8.54 -11.54
C ARG A 67 8.11 -9.77 -12.31
N THR A 68 7.07 -10.42 -11.80
CA THR A 68 6.44 -11.55 -12.51
C THR A 68 5.50 -11.07 -13.62
N LYS A 69 5.04 -11.98 -14.48
CA LYS A 69 4.07 -11.63 -15.55
C LYS A 69 2.76 -11.12 -14.95
N GLU A 70 2.34 -11.68 -13.83
CA GLU A 70 1.15 -11.30 -13.07
C GLU A 70 1.30 -9.89 -12.49
N MET A 71 2.49 -9.55 -11.98
CA MET A 71 2.78 -8.19 -11.51
C MET A 71 2.76 -7.18 -12.66
N ARG A 72 3.20 -7.56 -13.86
CA ARG A 72 3.07 -6.73 -15.07
C ARG A 72 1.61 -6.57 -15.48
N LYS A 73 0.84 -7.66 -15.58
CA LYS A 73 -0.60 -7.60 -15.86
C LYS A 73 -1.36 -6.75 -14.85
N PHE A 74 -0.97 -6.82 -13.58
CA PHE A 74 -1.54 -5.97 -12.54
C PHE A 74 -1.13 -4.52 -12.78
N PHE A 75 0.14 -4.23 -13.08
CA PHE A 75 0.60 -2.88 -13.44
C PHE A 75 -0.12 -2.31 -14.68
N ASP A 76 -0.32 -3.12 -15.72
CA ASP A 76 -1.07 -2.72 -16.92
C ASP A 76 -2.53 -2.38 -16.57
N PHE A 77 -3.18 -3.23 -15.75
CA PHE A 77 -4.51 -2.93 -15.19
C PHE A 77 -4.54 -1.65 -14.35
N ILE A 78 -3.47 -1.39 -13.61
CA ILE A 78 -3.32 -0.18 -12.79
C ILE A 78 -3.18 1.06 -13.69
N GLU A 79 -2.39 1.02 -14.75
CA GLU A 79 -2.24 2.15 -15.68
C GLU A 79 -3.56 2.49 -16.40
N ASP A 80 -4.39 1.48 -16.66
CA ASP A 80 -5.72 1.66 -17.24
C ASP A 80 -6.72 2.35 -16.28
N ILE A 81 -6.42 2.40 -14.99
CA ILE A 81 -7.23 3.08 -13.97
C ILE A 81 -6.53 4.40 -13.63
N GLU A 82 -7.12 5.55 -13.96
CA GLU A 82 -6.59 6.89 -13.67
C GLU A 82 -5.98 7.01 -12.25
N LEU A 83 -4.68 6.79 -12.16
CA LEU A 83 -3.92 6.75 -10.91
C LEU A 83 -3.65 8.17 -10.43
N VAL A 84 -3.94 8.42 -9.16
CA VAL A 84 -3.41 9.60 -8.45
C VAL A 84 -2.20 9.14 -7.65
N GLY A 85 -1.00 9.39 -8.17
CA GLY A 85 0.23 9.16 -7.44
C GLY A 85 0.43 10.25 -6.38
N MET A 86 0.46 9.88 -5.10
CA MET A 86 0.83 10.79 -4.02
C MET A 86 2.22 10.45 -3.50
N GLN A 87 3.16 11.39 -3.66
CA GLN A 87 4.42 11.36 -2.93
C GLN A 87 4.15 11.90 -1.52
N LEU A 88 4.58 11.17 -0.49
CA LEU A 88 4.82 11.77 0.82
C LEU A 88 5.88 12.86 0.63
N ALA A 89 5.48 14.12 0.69
CA ALA A 89 6.42 15.22 0.80
C ALA A 89 7.19 15.07 2.11
N ASP A 90 8.49 14.78 2.02
CA ASP A 90 9.56 15.02 3.00
C ASP A 90 9.23 15.02 4.49
N VAL A 91 8.34 14.13 4.95
CA VAL A 91 8.22 13.86 6.39
C VAL A 91 9.40 12.95 6.74
N ALA A 92 10.47 13.57 7.22
CA ALA A 92 11.60 12.89 7.84
C ALA A 92 11.08 12.13 9.07
N TYR A 93 10.73 10.86 8.90
CA TYR A 93 10.50 9.95 10.01
C TYR A 93 11.87 9.51 10.52
N THR A 94 12.27 10.05 11.68
CA THR A 94 13.40 9.60 12.50
C THR A 94 13.27 8.13 12.89
#